data_AF-A0AAV6CJ40-F1
#
_entry.id   AF-A0AAV6CJ40-F1
#
_cell.length_a   1.000
_cell.length_b   1.000
_cell.length_c   1.000
_cell.angle_alpha   90.00
_cell.angle_beta   90.00
_cell.angle_gamma   90.00
#
_symmetry.space_group_name_H-M   'P 1'
#
loop_
_entity.id
_entity.type
_entity.pdbx_description
1 polymer ?
#
loop_
_entity_poly.entity_id
_entity_poly.type
_entity_poly.pdbx_seq_one_letter_code
_entity_poly.pdbx_strand_id
1 'polypeptide(L)'
;MRALTTSPTATINASLYLSLTGMHIEAVQEGLERGAWSEADLGALLAALPELKPFELMANALREGELAGVGHMIAEHNRPAPKQKFSMDRLGKRIQPRRWIYQNRIAHASTLKPFIDSMNRTNLTLDLRAHQSGLASLTNLLSRMGVGTMLAAMVLPDLKQLGPRAAQSQALVNHAVIACALELHRKRTGRYPESLDALGVKLPHDVITGGPVHYKRTEDGFLLYSVGMNQVDDHGSPTLDWAWKR
;
A
#
# COMPACT_ATOMS: atom_id res chain seq x y z
N MET A 1 2.18 -27.28 -11.68
CA MET A 1 2.76 -26.65 -10.47
C MET A 1 2.19 -25.24 -10.30
N ARG A 2 0.88 -25.13 -10.01
CA ARG A 2 0.15 -23.83 -10.04
C ARG A 2 -1.11 -23.84 -9.15
N ALA A 3 -0.96 -24.24 -7.88
CA ALA A 3 -2.12 -24.44 -6.98
C ALA A 3 -1.91 -24.05 -5.50
N LEU A 4 -0.95 -23.18 -5.15
CA LEU A 4 -0.69 -22.84 -3.73
C LEU A 4 -0.50 -21.34 -3.41
N THR A 5 -0.89 -20.40 -4.27
CA THR A 5 -0.57 -18.96 -4.06
C THR A 5 -1.71 -18.05 -3.63
N THR A 6 -2.94 -18.52 -3.51
CA THR A 6 -4.07 -17.61 -3.35
C THR A 6 -4.85 -17.90 -2.07
N SER A 7 -4.52 -17.23 -0.96
CA SER A 7 -5.54 -16.55 -0.15
C SER A 7 -5.04 -15.66 1.00
N PRO A 8 -3.97 -15.99 1.75
CA PRO A 8 -3.44 -15.10 2.80
C PRO A 8 -2.02 -14.57 2.51
N THR A 9 -1.28 -15.23 1.64
CA THR A 9 0.14 -14.94 1.37
C THR A 9 0.36 -13.70 0.53
N ALA A 10 -0.57 -13.34 -0.35
CA ALA A 10 -0.40 -12.20 -1.26
C ALA A 10 -0.22 -10.88 -0.51
N THR A 11 -1.12 -10.57 0.43
CA THR A 11 -1.05 -9.34 1.24
C THR A 11 0.14 -9.34 2.20
N ILE A 12 0.52 -10.50 2.74
CA ILE A 12 1.71 -10.65 3.59
C ILE A 12 2.98 -10.38 2.78
N ASN A 13 3.11 -11.01 1.61
CA ASN A 13 4.23 -10.80 0.70
C ASN A 13 4.29 -9.36 0.21
N ALA A 14 3.14 -8.75 -0.09
CA ALA A 14 3.05 -7.33 -0.42
C ALA A 14 3.56 -6.46 0.72
N SER A 15 3.15 -6.73 1.95
CA SER A 15 3.62 -6.01 3.13
C SER A 15 5.13 -6.13 3.32
N LEU A 16 5.69 -7.34 3.14
CA LEU A 16 7.14 -7.56 3.16
C LEU A 16 7.85 -6.74 2.07
N TYR A 17 7.27 -6.71 0.86
CA TYR A 17 7.79 -5.93 -0.25
C TYR A 17 7.78 -4.42 0.03
N LEU A 18 6.74 -3.91 0.69
CA LEU A 18 6.70 -2.51 1.14
C LEU A 18 7.86 -2.20 2.10
N SER A 19 8.10 -3.09 3.07
CA SER A 19 9.22 -2.94 4.02
C SER A 19 10.58 -2.97 3.33
N LEU A 20 10.79 -3.91 2.40
CA LEU A 20 12.02 -3.98 1.60
C LEU A 20 12.20 -2.72 0.74
N THR A 21 11.12 -2.21 0.15
CA THR A 21 11.16 -0.97 -0.62
C THR A 21 11.67 0.18 0.23
N GLY A 22 11.16 0.35 1.47
CA GLY A 22 11.66 1.36 2.40
C GLY A 22 13.18 1.28 2.60
N MET A 23 13.70 0.09 2.88
CA MET A 23 15.15 -0.13 3.07
C MET A 23 15.98 0.21 1.82
N HIS A 24 15.50 -0.15 0.63
CA HIS A 24 16.17 0.22 -0.62
C HIS A 24 16.21 1.73 -0.82
N ILE A 25 15.10 2.42 -0.51
CA ILE A 25 15.02 3.87 -0.66
C ILE A 25 15.91 4.59 0.35
N GLU A 26 16.01 4.11 1.60
CA GLU A 26 16.95 4.62 2.60
C GLU A 26 18.40 4.52 2.10
N ALA A 27 18.80 3.40 1.50
CA ALA A 27 20.13 3.25 0.92
C ALA A 27 20.38 4.21 -0.26
N VAL A 28 19.37 4.46 -1.10
CA VAL A 28 19.43 5.48 -2.15
C VAL A 28 19.63 6.86 -1.53
N GLN A 29 18.85 7.21 -0.50
CA GLN A 29 18.95 8.48 0.20
C GLN A 29 20.34 8.71 0.81
N GLU A 30 20.89 7.72 1.52
CA GLU A 30 22.22 7.83 2.12
C GLU A 30 23.31 8.02 1.04
N GLY A 31 23.27 7.24 -0.03
CA GLY A 31 24.24 7.38 -1.13
C GLY A 31 24.10 8.73 -1.84
N LEU A 32 22.87 9.26 -1.91
CA LEU A 32 22.59 10.60 -2.39
C LEU A 32 23.26 11.63 -1.46
N GLU A 33 22.96 11.64 -0.16
CA GLU A 33 23.53 12.55 0.85
C GLU A 33 25.07 12.57 0.83
N ARG A 34 25.70 11.41 0.71
CA ARG A 34 27.17 11.27 0.62
C ARG A 34 27.76 11.71 -0.73
N GLY A 35 26.92 12.00 -1.71
CA GLY A 35 27.34 12.31 -3.08
C GLY A 35 28.02 11.12 -3.78
N ALA A 36 27.74 9.89 -3.33
CA ALA A 36 28.43 8.68 -3.76
C ALA A 36 28.04 8.22 -5.17
N TRP A 37 26.84 8.58 -5.63
CA TRP A 37 26.32 8.17 -6.93
C TRP A 37 26.90 9.02 -8.08
N SER A 38 27.43 8.35 -9.10
CA SER A 38 27.83 8.96 -10.38
C SER A 38 26.62 9.32 -11.25
N GLU A 39 26.82 10.05 -12.35
CA GLU A 39 25.73 10.29 -13.32
C GLU A 39 25.17 8.99 -13.91
N ALA A 40 26.02 7.98 -14.12
CA ALA A 40 25.60 6.68 -14.63
C ALA A 40 24.73 5.94 -13.60
N ASP A 41 25.10 5.98 -12.32
CA ASP A 41 24.33 5.35 -11.24
C ASP A 41 22.96 6.02 -11.08
N LEU A 42 22.91 7.35 -11.11
CA LEU A 42 21.66 8.10 -11.07
C LEU A 42 20.76 7.76 -12.26
N GLY A 43 21.34 7.60 -13.45
CA GLY A 43 20.61 7.14 -14.64
C GLY A 43 20.03 5.73 -14.46
N ALA A 44 20.79 4.80 -13.87
CA ALA A 44 20.32 3.45 -13.58
C ALA A 44 19.20 3.44 -12.52
N LEU A 45 19.34 4.24 -11.46
CA LEU A 45 18.30 4.41 -10.43
C LEU A 45 17.02 4.99 -11.01
N LEU A 46 17.11 6.01 -11.87
CA LEU A 46 15.95 6.59 -12.55
C LEU A 46 15.21 5.59 -13.44
N ALA A 47 15.90 4.60 -13.99
CA ALA A 47 15.28 3.51 -14.75
C ALA A 47 14.65 2.44 -13.84
N ALA A 48 15.27 2.12 -12.71
CA ALA A 48 14.84 1.02 -11.84
C ALA A 48 13.73 1.40 -10.84
N LEU A 49 13.83 2.58 -10.21
CA LEU A 49 12.91 3.02 -9.15
C LEU A 49 11.43 3.04 -9.59
N PRO A 50 11.06 3.53 -10.79
CA PRO A 50 9.67 3.54 -11.23
C PRO A 50 9.04 2.15 -11.34
N GLU A 51 9.84 1.08 -11.50
CA GLU A 51 9.34 -0.29 -11.64
C GLU A 51 9.00 -0.94 -10.29
N LEU A 52 9.38 -0.35 -9.15
CA LEU A 52 9.09 -0.93 -7.84
C LEU A 52 7.59 -0.99 -7.55
N LYS A 53 6.81 0.02 -7.99
CA LYS A 53 5.34 0.13 -7.92
C LYS A 53 4.69 -0.50 -6.66
N PRO A 54 5.17 -0.20 -5.44
CA PRO A 54 4.68 -0.82 -4.20
C PRO A 54 3.17 -0.63 -3.99
N PHE A 55 2.60 0.51 -4.42
CA PHE A 55 1.17 0.78 -4.31
C PHE A 55 0.33 -0.16 -5.18
N GLU A 56 0.73 -0.33 -6.44
CA GLU A 56 0.05 -1.22 -7.37
C GLU A 56 0.08 -2.67 -6.88
N LEU A 57 1.25 -3.11 -6.38
CA LEU A 57 1.43 -4.46 -5.86
C LEU A 57 0.48 -4.74 -4.69
N MET A 58 0.38 -3.82 -3.72
CA MET A 58 -0.58 -3.96 -2.61
C MET A 58 -2.03 -3.90 -3.08
N ALA A 59 -2.37 -3.00 -4.01
CA ALA A 59 -3.72 -2.89 -4.56
C ALA A 59 -4.17 -4.18 -5.26
N ASN A 60 -3.27 -4.82 -6.00
CA ASN A 60 -3.54 -6.11 -6.65
C ASN A 60 -3.63 -7.24 -5.61
N ALA A 61 -2.73 -7.29 -4.63
CA ALA A 61 -2.76 -8.27 -3.55
C ALA A 61 -4.06 -8.23 -2.74
N LEU A 62 -4.60 -7.04 -2.48
CA LEU A 62 -5.86 -6.86 -1.76
C LEU A 62 -7.07 -7.42 -2.55
N ARG A 63 -7.09 -7.18 -3.87
CA ARG A 63 -8.13 -7.72 -4.78
C ARG A 63 -8.06 -9.23 -4.91
N GLU A 64 -6.85 -9.78 -5.02
CA GLU A 64 -6.64 -11.24 -5.06
C GLU A 64 -7.03 -11.88 -3.72
N GLY A 65 -6.68 -11.23 -2.61
CA GLY A 65 -7.07 -11.64 -1.25
C GLY A 65 -8.58 -11.68 -1.06
N GLU A 66 -9.34 -10.73 -1.63
CA GLU A 66 -10.81 -10.75 -1.61
C GLU A 66 -11.37 -12.02 -2.22
N LEU A 67 -10.99 -12.31 -3.47
CA LEU A 67 -11.47 -13.45 -4.23
C LEU A 67 -11.14 -14.77 -3.52
N ALA A 68 -9.93 -14.84 -3.00
CA ALA A 68 -9.44 -16.04 -2.36
C ALA A 68 -10.04 -16.26 -0.97
N GLY A 69 -10.25 -15.20 -0.16
CA GLY A 69 -10.91 -15.30 1.15
C GLY A 69 -12.35 -15.80 1.03
N VAL A 70 -13.09 -15.31 0.03
CA VAL A 70 -14.42 -15.82 -0.30
C VAL A 70 -14.35 -17.29 -0.76
N GLY A 71 -13.39 -17.63 -1.62
CA GLY A 71 -13.15 -19.01 -2.07
C GLY A 71 -12.82 -19.97 -0.92
N HIS A 72 -11.97 -19.56 0.02
CA HIS A 72 -11.59 -20.34 1.19
C HIS A 72 -12.78 -20.62 2.10
N MET A 73 -13.62 -19.62 2.38
CA MET A 73 -14.86 -19.81 3.14
C MET A 73 -15.82 -20.79 2.47
N ILE A 74 -15.90 -20.80 1.13
CA ILE A 74 -16.72 -21.76 0.38
C ILE A 74 -16.11 -23.18 0.44
N ALA A 75 -14.80 -23.29 0.20
CA ALA A 75 -14.10 -24.57 0.17
C ALA A 75 -14.13 -25.25 1.54
N GLU A 76 -13.90 -24.52 2.63
CA GLU A 76 -13.92 -25.07 3.98
C GLU A 76 -15.33 -25.49 4.41
N HIS A 77 -16.36 -24.72 4.00
CA HIS A 77 -17.76 -25.12 4.22
C HIS A 77 -18.11 -26.43 3.50
N ASN A 78 -17.62 -26.62 2.26
CA ASN A 78 -17.89 -27.81 1.47
C ASN A 78 -16.98 -29.00 1.83
N ARG A 79 -15.97 -28.80 2.70
CA ARG A 79 -15.02 -29.84 3.07
C ARG A 79 -15.70 -30.92 3.92
N PRO A 80 -15.62 -32.21 3.56
CA PRO A 80 -16.29 -33.28 4.30
C PRO A 80 -15.81 -33.34 5.75
N ALA A 81 -16.72 -33.66 6.66
CA ALA A 81 -16.39 -33.77 8.08
C ALA A 81 -15.35 -34.89 8.31
N PRO A 82 -14.37 -34.68 9.22
CA PRO A 82 -13.36 -35.70 9.51
C PRO A 82 -14.00 -37.01 10.03
N LYS A 83 -13.44 -38.16 9.62
CA LYS A 83 -14.00 -39.51 9.91
C LYS A 83 -13.90 -39.93 11.40
N GLN A 84 -13.20 -39.19 12.27
CA GLN A 84 -13.09 -39.46 13.71
C GLN A 84 -14.40 -39.25 14.50
N LYS A 85 -14.84 -40.26 15.26
CA LYS A 85 -16.16 -40.33 15.93
C LYS A 85 -16.54 -39.11 16.77
N PHE A 86 -15.59 -38.43 17.40
CA PHE A 86 -15.78 -37.17 18.11
C PHE A 86 -14.74 -36.16 17.63
N SER A 87 -15.19 -35.03 17.08
CA SER A 87 -14.35 -33.84 16.91
C SER A 87 -15.20 -32.58 17.04
N MET A 88 -14.65 -31.54 17.67
CA MET A 88 -15.28 -30.21 17.74
C MET A 88 -15.57 -29.66 16.35
N ASP A 89 -14.72 -30.00 15.38
CA ASP A 89 -14.86 -29.64 13.96
C ASP A 89 -16.10 -30.29 13.31
N ARG A 90 -16.39 -31.56 13.63
CA ARG A 90 -17.57 -32.28 13.13
C ARG A 90 -18.87 -31.74 13.75
N LEU A 91 -18.86 -31.41 15.05
CA LEU A 91 -20.01 -30.82 15.73
C LEU A 91 -20.29 -29.40 15.21
N GLY A 92 -19.23 -28.60 15.00
CA GLY A 92 -19.30 -27.27 14.40
C GLY A 92 -19.87 -27.30 12.97
N LYS A 93 -19.43 -28.24 12.11
CA LYS A 93 -19.97 -28.40 10.75
C LYS A 93 -21.43 -28.83 10.71
N ARG A 94 -21.88 -29.65 11.67
CA ARG A 94 -23.28 -30.09 11.74
C ARG A 94 -24.24 -28.98 12.22
N ILE A 95 -23.73 -28.03 12.99
CA ILE A 95 -24.50 -26.92 13.58
C ILE A 95 -24.39 -25.64 12.73
N GLN A 96 -23.38 -25.51 11.85
CA GLN A 96 -23.19 -24.36 10.96
C GLN A 96 -24.31 -24.24 9.91
N PRO A 97 -25.27 -23.31 10.05
CA PRO A 97 -26.31 -23.14 9.05
C PRO A 97 -25.69 -22.47 7.82
N ARG A 98 -26.12 -22.84 6.60
CA ARG A 98 -25.70 -22.17 5.35
C ARG A 98 -25.81 -20.64 5.42
N ARG A 99 -26.79 -20.14 6.17
CA ARG A 99 -27.00 -18.71 6.44
C ARG A 99 -25.82 -18.04 7.15
N TRP A 100 -25.14 -18.73 8.07
CA TRP A 100 -23.99 -18.20 8.81
C TRP A 100 -22.81 -17.94 7.84
N ILE A 101 -22.44 -18.93 7.03
CA ILE A 101 -21.37 -18.75 6.03
C ILE A 101 -21.72 -17.64 5.04
N TYR A 102 -22.97 -17.59 4.59
CA TYR A 102 -23.41 -16.51 3.70
C TYR A 102 -23.31 -15.12 4.34
N GLN A 103 -23.69 -14.97 5.61
CA GLN A 103 -23.52 -13.71 6.36
C GLN A 103 -22.04 -13.31 6.48
N ASN A 104 -21.13 -14.26 6.74
CA ASN A 104 -19.70 -13.97 6.79
C ASN A 104 -19.15 -13.53 5.43
N ARG A 105 -19.61 -14.15 4.35
CA ARG A 105 -19.20 -13.75 2.99
C ARG A 105 -19.65 -12.33 2.65
N ILE A 106 -20.90 -11.98 2.97
CA ILE A 106 -21.40 -10.62 2.78
C ILE A 106 -20.57 -9.65 3.64
N ALA A 107 -20.41 -9.96 4.93
CA ALA A 107 -19.69 -9.11 5.87
C ALA A 107 -18.23 -8.88 5.45
N HIS A 108 -17.56 -9.92 4.94
CA HIS A 108 -16.20 -9.84 4.40
C HIS A 108 -16.16 -8.95 3.15
N ALA A 109 -16.97 -9.25 2.12
CA ALA A 109 -16.97 -8.49 0.88
C ALA A 109 -17.37 -7.02 1.09
N SER A 110 -18.41 -6.76 1.88
CA SER A 110 -18.86 -5.39 2.16
C SER A 110 -17.82 -4.57 2.94
N THR A 111 -17.04 -5.23 3.80
CA THR A 111 -15.98 -4.56 4.58
C THR A 111 -14.76 -4.30 3.72
N LEU A 112 -14.39 -5.23 2.85
CA LEU A 112 -13.17 -5.14 2.06
C LEU A 112 -13.32 -4.23 0.83
N LYS A 113 -14.52 -4.18 0.24
CA LYS A 113 -14.79 -3.44 -1.00
C LYS A 113 -14.37 -1.95 -0.93
N PRO A 114 -14.71 -1.16 0.11
CA PRO A 114 -14.29 0.24 0.15
C PRO A 114 -12.76 0.40 0.23
N PHE A 115 -12.03 -0.52 0.87
CA PHE A 115 -10.57 -0.50 0.85
C PHE A 115 -10.02 -0.77 -0.54
N ILE A 116 -10.59 -1.74 -1.26
CA ILE A 116 -10.20 -2.05 -2.65
C ILE A 116 -10.49 -0.86 -3.58
N ASP A 117 -11.67 -0.27 -3.45
CA ASP A 117 -12.07 0.89 -4.26
C ASP A 117 -11.22 2.12 -3.93
N SER A 118 -10.74 2.24 -2.68
CA SER A 118 -9.85 3.33 -2.28
C SER A 118 -8.50 3.32 -3.00
N MET A 119 -8.04 2.16 -3.46
CA MET A 119 -6.73 2.03 -4.10
C MET A 119 -6.85 2.03 -5.62
N ASN A 120 -6.60 3.18 -6.25
CA ASN A 120 -6.57 3.31 -7.69
C ASN A 120 -5.21 2.84 -8.24
N ARG A 121 -5.15 1.59 -8.68
CA ARG A 121 -3.92 0.98 -9.22
C ARG A 121 -3.43 1.58 -10.54
N THR A 122 -4.30 2.24 -11.31
CA THR A 122 -3.93 2.80 -12.61
C THR A 122 -3.30 4.18 -12.43
N ASN A 123 -3.93 5.02 -11.61
CA ASN A 123 -3.45 6.36 -11.34
C ASN A 123 -2.51 6.42 -10.14
N LEU A 124 -2.30 5.31 -9.42
CA LEU A 124 -1.48 5.26 -8.21
C LEU A 124 -1.87 6.34 -7.19
N THR A 125 -3.18 6.42 -6.90
CA THR A 125 -3.73 7.36 -5.91
C THR A 125 -4.59 6.64 -4.88
N LEU A 126 -4.59 7.17 -3.65
CA LEU A 126 -5.43 6.68 -2.55
C LEU A 126 -6.63 7.60 -2.33
N ASP A 127 -7.84 7.11 -2.61
CA ASP A 127 -9.08 7.81 -2.26
C ASP A 127 -9.36 7.67 -0.75
N LEU A 128 -9.07 8.75 -0.03
CA LEU A 128 -9.20 8.80 1.42
C LEU A 128 -10.65 8.76 1.91
N ARG A 129 -11.62 9.18 1.09
CA ARG A 129 -13.05 9.06 1.45
C ARG A 129 -13.49 7.61 1.39
N ALA A 130 -13.13 6.89 0.33
CA ALA A 130 -13.40 5.46 0.22
C ALA A 130 -12.68 4.68 1.33
N HIS A 131 -11.44 5.05 1.66
CA HIS A 131 -10.69 4.46 2.76
C HIS A 131 -11.39 4.66 4.12
N GLN A 132 -11.85 5.89 4.42
CA GLN A 132 -12.63 6.19 5.62
C GLN A 132 -13.94 5.39 5.69
N SER A 133 -14.63 5.20 4.56
CA SER A 133 -15.81 4.32 4.48
C SER A 133 -15.47 2.87 4.82
N GLY A 134 -14.29 2.39 4.41
CA GLY A 134 -13.75 1.08 4.79
C GLY A 134 -13.50 0.96 6.29
N LEU A 135 -12.89 1.98 6.90
CA LEU A 135 -12.66 2.03 8.34
C LEU A 135 -13.98 1.98 9.14
N ALA A 136 -15.01 2.72 8.68
CA ALA A 136 -16.34 2.69 9.29
C ALA A 136 -16.99 1.29 9.15
N SER A 137 -16.87 0.67 7.98
CA SER A 137 -17.37 -0.69 7.72
C SER A 137 -16.70 -1.74 8.60
N LEU A 138 -15.38 -1.65 8.74
CA LEU A 138 -14.60 -2.51 9.63
C LEU A 138 -14.97 -2.31 11.10
N THR A 139 -15.15 -1.06 11.53
CA THR A 139 -15.59 -0.76 12.90
C THR A 139 -16.96 -1.36 13.17
N ASN A 140 -17.92 -1.19 12.26
CA ASN A 140 -19.25 -1.79 12.37
C ASN A 140 -19.22 -3.33 12.38
N LEU A 141 -18.33 -3.95 11.59
CA LEU A 141 -18.11 -5.40 11.61
C LEU A 141 -17.66 -5.88 13.00
N LEU A 142 -16.67 -5.19 13.58
CA LEU A 142 -16.12 -5.52 14.90
C LEU A 142 -17.11 -5.23 16.04
N SER A 143 -17.92 -4.18 15.94
CA SER A 143 -18.96 -3.88 16.95
C SER A 143 -20.13 -4.84 16.93
N ARG A 144 -20.38 -5.53 15.81
CA ARG A 144 -21.46 -6.51 15.64
C ARG A 144 -20.92 -7.95 15.60
N MET A 145 -19.83 -8.21 16.31
CA MET A 145 -19.22 -9.53 16.36
C MET A 145 -20.21 -10.55 16.93
N GLY A 146 -20.53 -11.52 16.09
CA GLY A 146 -21.31 -12.68 16.42
C GLY A 146 -20.99 -13.78 15.44
N VAL A 147 -21.67 -14.90 15.58
CA VAL A 147 -21.47 -16.08 14.74
C VAL A 147 -21.47 -15.69 13.24
N GLY A 148 -22.47 -14.93 12.78
CA GLY A 148 -22.62 -14.41 11.41
C GLY A 148 -21.49 -13.52 10.86
N THR A 149 -20.56 -13.03 11.68
CA THR A 149 -19.49 -12.08 11.30
C THR A 149 -18.09 -12.49 11.78
N MET A 150 -17.99 -13.51 12.63
CA MET A 150 -16.76 -13.92 13.29
C MET A 150 -15.65 -14.33 12.31
N LEU A 151 -15.96 -15.13 11.29
CA LEU A 151 -14.95 -15.57 10.31
C LEU A 151 -14.44 -14.39 9.47
N ALA A 152 -15.33 -13.47 9.10
CA ALA A 152 -14.94 -12.24 8.42
C ALA A 152 -13.99 -11.39 9.30
N ALA A 153 -14.28 -11.25 10.60
CA ALA A 153 -13.42 -10.49 11.51
C ALA A 153 -12.02 -11.13 11.70
N MET A 154 -11.91 -12.46 11.67
CA MET A 154 -10.63 -13.16 11.85
C MET A 154 -9.70 -13.09 10.65
N VAL A 155 -10.23 -12.92 9.43
CA VAL A 155 -9.46 -12.93 8.17
C VAL A 155 -9.02 -11.52 7.72
N LEU A 156 -9.49 -10.47 8.40
CA LEU A 156 -9.21 -9.07 8.06
C LEU A 156 -8.24 -8.33 9.01
N PRO A 157 -7.22 -8.95 9.66
CA PRO A 157 -6.29 -8.17 10.45
C PRO A 157 -5.47 -7.23 9.54
N ASP A 158 -5.35 -5.98 9.97
CA ASP A 158 -4.54 -4.87 9.42
C ASP A 158 -5.03 -4.14 8.15
N LEU A 159 -6.28 -4.32 7.70
CA LEU A 159 -6.84 -3.55 6.56
C LEU A 159 -6.69 -2.02 6.70
N LYS A 160 -6.73 -1.53 7.94
CA LYS A 160 -6.59 -0.10 8.25
C LYS A 160 -5.27 0.48 7.74
N GLN A 161 -4.20 -0.30 7.75
CA GLN A 161 -2.85 0.18 7.42
C GLN A 161 -2.39 -0.15 6.00
N LEU A 162 -3.04 -1.08 5.29
CA LEU A 162 -2.57 -1.53 3.98
C LEU A 162 -2.51 -0.40 2.95
N GLY A 163 -3.59 0.36 2.81
CA GLY A 163 -3.66 1.52 1.91
C GLY A 163 -2.65 2.62 2.29
N PRO A 164 -2.66 3.12 3.54
CA PRO A 164 -1.72 4.14 4.00
C PRO A 164 -0.25 3.74 3.86
N ARG A 165 0.13 2.52 4.26
CA ARG A 165 1.52 2.04 4.12
C ARG A 165 1.95 1.92 2.66
N ALA A 166 1.05 1.44 1.80
CA ALA A 166 1.33 1.35 0.38
C ALA A 166 1.50 2.74 -0.25
N ALA A 167 0.66 3.71 0.15
CA ALA A 167 0.73 5.09 -0.31
C ALA A 167 2.03 5.76 0.15
N GLN A 168 2.41 5.59 1.41
CA GLN A 168 3.67 6.09 1.95
C GLN A 168 4.88 5.49 1.22
N SER A 169 4.89 4.17 1.02
CA SER A 169 5.97 3.49 0.31
C SER A 169 6.10 3.98 -1.13
N GLN A 170 4.99 4.22 -1.83
CA GLN A 170 5.01 4.78 -3.18
C GLN A 170 5.44 6.25 -3.19
N ALA A 171 5.04 7.05 -2.21
CA ALA A 171 5.52 8.43 -2.07
C ALA A 171 7.04 8.48 -1.88
N LEU A 172 7.61 7.58 -1.07
CA LEU A 172 9.07 7.45 -0.92
C LEU A 172 9.77 7.11 -2.24
N VAL A 173 9.22 6.18 -3.02
CA VAL A 173 9.74 5.86 -4.36
C VAL A 173 9.67 7.09 -5.28
N ASN A 174 8.54 7.80 -5.27
CA ASN A 174 8.34 9.00 -6.09
C ASN A 174 9.34 10.10 -5.70
N HIS A 175 9.57 10.31 -4.40
CA HIS A 175 10.58 11.25 -3.91
C HIS A 175 11.99 10.85 -4.33
N ALA A 176 12.33 9.57 -4.25
CA ALA A 176 13.64 9.08 -4.69
C ALA A 176 13.88 9.31 -6.19
N VAL A 177 12.86 9.10 -7.03
CA VAL A 177 12.92 9.40 -8.48
C VAL A 177 13.18 10.88 -8.70
N ILE A 178 12.41 11.76 -8.05
CA ILE A 178 12.57 13.22 -8.19
C ILE A 178 13.94 13.66 -7.66
N ALA A 179 14.38 13.14 -6.51
CA ALA A 179 15.68 13.44 -5.91
C ALA A 179 16.84 13.03 -6.84
N CYS A 180 16.77 11.85 -7.48
CA CYS A 180 17.77 11.42 -8.45
C CYS A 180 17.80 12.35 -9.68
N ALA A 181 16.63 12.78 -10.17
CA ALA A 181 16.54 13.73 -11.29
C ALA A 181 17.11 15.11 -10.92
N LEU A 182 16.83 15.60 -9.71
CA LEU A 182 17.39 16.84 -9.17
C LEU A 182 18.92 16.77 -9.04
N GLU A 183 19.46 15.66 -8.52
CA GLU A 183 20.90 15.45 -8.44
C GLU A 183 21.58 15.40 -9.81
N LEU A 184 20.98 14.69 -10.75
CA LEU A 184 21.51 14.60 -12.10
C LEU A 184 21.53 15.98 -12.76
N HIS A 185 20.48 16.78 -12.55
CA HIS A 185 20.45 18.16 -13.00
C HIS A 185 21.55 18.99 -12.33
N ARG A 186 21.71 18.90 -11.00
CA ARG A 186 22.76 19.62 -10.27
C ARG A 186 24.15 19.26 -10.75
N LYS A 187 24.45 17.98 -11.00
CA LYS A 187 25.76 17.56 -11.51
C LYS A 187 26.06 18.15 -12.89
N ARG A 188 25.05 18.31 -13.74
CA ARG A 188 25.20 18.85 -15.11
C ARG A 188 25.23 20.38 -15.17
N THR A 189 24.49 21.07 -14.31
CA THR A 189 24.31 22.53 -14.38
C THR A 189 24.96 23.28 -13.21
N GLY A 190 25.45 22.57 -12.20
CA GLY A 190 26.06 23.11 -10.98
C GLY A 190 25.04 23.55 -9.92
N ARG A 191 23.74 23.53 -10.19
CA ARG A 191 22.70 24.04 -9.26
C ARG A 191 21.41 23.23 -9.34
N TYR A 192 20.61 23.21 -8.28
CA TYR A 192 19.24 22.71 -8.38
C TYR A 192 18.34 23.69 -9.14
N PRO A 193 17.33 23.19 -9.89
CA PRO A 193 16.42 24.03 -10.64
C PRO A 193 15.51 24.87 -9.72
N GLU A 194 14.97 25.97 -10.22
CA GLU A 194 14.01 26.80 -9.45
C GLU A 194 12.64 26.13 -9.28
N SER A 195 12.26 25.25 -10.22
CA SER A 195 11.04 24.46 -10.17
C SER A 195 11.27 23.05 -10.72
N LEU A 196 10.38 22.12 -10.36
CA LEU A 196 10.43 20.76 -10.89
C LEU A 196 10.22 20.69 -12.41
N ASP A 197 9.47 21.63 -13.00
CA ASP A 197 9.22 21.69 -14.44
C ASP A 197 10.51 21.87 -15.26
N ALA A 198 11.51 22.56 -14.69
CA ALA A 198 12.80 22.77 -15.35
C ALA A 198 13.63 21.49 -15.51
N LEU A 199 13.22 20.37 -14.91
CA LEU A 199 13.82 19.05 -15.17
C LEU A 199 13.46 18.52 -16.56
N GLY A 200 12.38 19.04 -17.20
CA GLY A 200 12.01 18.69 -18.58
C GLY A 200 11.61 17.22 -18.78
N VAL A 201 11.32 16.50 -17.70
CA VAL A 201 10.92 15.09 -17.71
C VAL A 201 9.58 14.93 -17.02
N LYS A 202 8.85 13.87 -17.37
CA LYS A 202 7.61 13.53 -16.68
C LYS A 202 7.94 12.99 -15.28
N LEU A 203 7.58 13.74 -14.26
CA LEU A 203 7.79 13.36 -12.87
C LEU A 203 6.57 12.61 -12.32
N PRO A 204 6.78 11.73 -11.32
CA PRO A 204 5.66 11.10 -10.62
C PRO A 204 4.87 12.16 -9.83
N HIS A 205 3.56 11.97 -9.77
CA HIS A 205 2.66 12.77 -8.95
C HIS A 205 2.59 12.27 -7.51
N ASP A 206 1.98 13.07 -6.66
CA ASP A 206 1.71 12.79 -5.25
C ASP A 206 0.55 11.77 -5.12
N VAL A 207 0.78 10.71 -4.34
CA VAL A 207 -0.16 9.58 -4.19
C VAL A 207 -1.44 9.97 -3.44
N ILE A 208 -1.37 11.00 -2.60
CA ILE A 208 -2.47 11.49 -1.77
C ILE A 208 -3.30 12.51 -2.54
N THR A 209 -2.65 13.54 -3.10
CA THR A 209 -3.37 14.65 -3.75
C THR A 209 -3.65 14.39 -5.23
N GLY A 210 -2.89 13.50 -5.87
CA GLY A 210 -2.89 13.31 -7.32
C GLY A 210 -2.19 14.43 -8.11
N GLY A 211 -1.70 15.46 -7.42
CA GLY A 211 -1.02 16.63 -8.01
C GLY A 211 0.50 16.48 -8.03
N PRO A 212 1.25 17.55 -8.38
CA PRO A 212 2.71 17.52 -8.29
C PRO A 212 3.17 17.40 -6.84
N VAL A 213 4.30 16.71 -6.62
CA VAL A 213 4.98 16.66 -5.32
C VAL A 213 5.47 18.06 -4.95
N HIS A 214 5.38 18.44 -3.68
CA HIS A 214 5.85 19.73 -3.20
C HIS A 214 7.38 19.77 -3.22
N TYR A 215 7.95 20.83 -3.77
CA TYR A 215 9.40 21.05 -3.88
C TYR A 215 9.78 22.42 -3.34
N LYS A 216 10.81 22.45 -2.51
CA LYS A 216 11.38 23.69 -1.99
C LYS A 216 12.90 23.59 -1.96
N ARG A 217 13.59 24.57 -2.54
CA ARG A 217 15.04 24.70 -2.39
C ARG A 217 15.40 25.12 -0.96
N THR A 218 16.49 24.58 -0.46
CA THR A 218 17.16 25.04 0.76
C THR A 218 18.52 25.63 0.39
N GLU A 219 19.27 26.13 1.37
CA GLU A 219 20.61 26.71 1.13
C GLU A 219 21.56 25.68 0.54
N ASP A 220 21.59 24.46 1.10
CA ASP A 220 22.53 23.40 0.72
C ASP A 220 21.90 22.26 -0.11
N GLY A 221 20.58 22.30 -0.33
CA GLY A 221 19.84 21.14 -0.78
C GLY A 221 18.42 21.45 -1.24
N PHE A 222 17.51 20.56 -0.86
CA PHE A 222 16.09 20.70 -1.15
C PHE A 222 15.23 19.87 -0.19
N LEU A 223 13.95 20.21 -0.17
CA LEU A 223 12.89 19.49 0.51
C LEU A 223 11.87 19.04 -0.54
N LEU A 224 11.57 17.75 -0.55
CA LEU A 224 10.41 17.18 -1.23
C LEU A 224 9.43 16.69 -0.18
N TYR A 225 8.13 16.89 -0.37
CA TYR A 225 7.15 16.29 0.53
C TYR A 225 5.81 16.03 -0.14
N SER A 226 5.12 15.05 0.44
CA SER A 226 3.70 14.79 0.26
C SER A 226 2.97 15.18 1.55
N VAL A 227 1.77 15.75 1.42
CA VAL A 227 0.93 16.18 2.56
C VAL A 227 0.46 15.03 3.46
N GLY A 228 0.78 13.77 3.13
CA GLY A 228 0.48 12.63 3.98
C GLY A 228 -1.01 12.38 4.21
N MET A 229 -1.34 11.62 5.27
CA MET A 229 -2.70 11.11 5.48
C MET A 229 -3.69 12.15 6.01
N ASN A 230 -3.22 13.28 6.55
CA ASN A 230 -4.09 14.33 7.09
C ASN A 230 -4.60 15.29 6.00
N GLN A 231 -4.03 15.26 4.79
CA GLN A 231 -4.38 16.11 3.65
C GLN A 231 -4.20 17.61 3.89
N VAL A 232 -3.36 17.97 4.85
CA VAL A 232 -3.04 19.36 5.17
C VAL A 232 -1.60 19.59 4.77
N ASP A 233 -1.35 20.67 4.03
CA ASP A 233 0.03 21.10 3.78
C ASP A 233 0.61 21.66 5.09
N ASP A 234 1.37 20.82 5.79
CA ASP A 234 2.09 21.18 7.00
C ASP A 234 3.54 21.59 6.71
N HIS A 235 3.81 22.03 5.47
CA HIS A 235 5.06 22.61 5.00
C HIS A 235 6.29 21.70 5.14
N GLY A 236 6.10 20.39 5.00
CA GLY A 236 7.13 19.36 5.14
C GLY A 236 7.38 18.95 6.58
N SER A 237 6.35 18.98 7.42
CA SER A 237 6.44 18.56 8.82
C SER A 237 6.82 17.07 8.92
N PRO A 238 7.87 16.69 9.66
CA PRO A 238 8.32 15.29 9.73
C PRO A 238 7.34 14.35 10.43
N THR A 239 6.33 14.88 11.13
CA THR A 239 5.33 14.09 11.86
C THR A 239 4.01 13.93 11.10
N LEU A 240 3.71 14.83 10.18
CA LEU A 240 2.41 14.91 9.48
C LEU A 240 2.57 14.65 7.98
N ASP A 241 3.63 15.20 7.40
CA ASP A 241 3.98 15.03 5.98
C ASP A 241 4.95 13.88 5.79
N TRP A 242 4.98 13.37 4.57
CA TRP A 242 6.00 12.42 4.14
C TRP A 242 7.10 13.21 3.45
N ALA A 243 8.11 13.61 4.22
CA ALA A 243 9.18 14.48 3.75
C ALA A 243 10.46 13.71 3.37
N TRP A 244 11.14 14.20 2.35
CA TRP A 244 12.49 13.86 1.96
C TRP A 244 13.34 15.13 2.01
N LYS A 245 14.42 15.10 2.78
CA LYS A 245 15.34 16.23 2.91
C LYS A 245 16.70 15.88 2.35
N ARG A 246 17.30 16.82 1.63
CA ARG A 246 18.71 16.82 1.24
C ARG A 246 19.39 18.08 1.74
#